data_AF-A0AAV3XRT7-F1
#
_entry.id   AF-A0AAV3XRT7-F1
#
_cell.length_a   1.000
_cell.length_b   1.000
_cell.length_c   1.000
_cell.angle_alpha   90.00
_cell.angle_beta   90.00
_cell.angle_gamma   90.00
#
_symmetry.space_group_name_H-M   'P 1'
#
loop_
_entity.id
_entity.type
_entity.pdbx_description
1 polymer ?
#
loop_
_entity_poly.entity_id
_entity_poly.type
_entity_poly.pdbx_seq_one_letter_code
_entity_poly.pdbx_strand_id
1 'polypeptide(L)'
;MAQVIIEDLDAGVLEKLEARALENGRSLQAELKHILETAASAPRRIPDDMEIAIKMAEKMQEQIAIHAGQDITKLKPIDREKALMALAKLKALKKLSLGGMSIREMRKEGRRF
;
A
#
# COMPACT_ATOMS: atom_id res chain seq x y z
N MET A 1 -23.88 15.78 -0.72
CA MET A 1 -23.16 16.67 -1.67
C MET A 1 -21.95 17.23 -0.95
N ALA A 2 -20.77 17.10 -1.53
CA ALA A 2 -19.53 17.65 -0.99
C ALA A 2 -18.97 18.65 -2.01
N GLN A 3 -18.54 19.82 -1.54
CA GLN A 3 -17.88 20.83 -2.35
C GLN A 3 -16.42 20.91 -1.93
N VAL A 4 -15.52 20.89 -2.90
CA VAL A 4 -14.07 20.97 -2.69
C VAL A 4 -13.56 22.13 -3.54
N ILE A 5 -12.74 22.98 -2.94
CA ILE A 5 -11.99 24.04 -3.62
C ILE A 5 -10.53 23.59 -3.67
N ILE A 6 -9.91 23.68 -4.84
CA ILE A 6 -8.48 23.39 -5.03
C ILE A 6 -7.79 24.72 -5.25
N GLU A 7 -6.94 25.11 -4.30
CA GLU A 7 -6.13 26.32 -4.35
C GLU A 7 -4.73 25.99 -4.85
N ASP A 8 -4.02 26.99 -5.38
CA ASP A 8 -2.63 26.90 -5.84
C ASP A 8 -2.34 25.78 -6.87
N LEU A 9 -3.32 25.49 -7.75
CA LEU A 9 -3.11 24.53 -8.83
C LEU A 9 -2.17 25.14 -9.89
N ASP A 10 -1.10 24.41 -10.21
CA ASP A 10 -0.18 24.79 -11.27
C ASP A 10 -0.89 25.04 -12.61
N ALA A 11 -0.60 26.16 -13.26
CA ALA A 11 -1.27 26.58 -14.49
C ALA A 11 -1.06 25.55 -15.63
N GLY A 12 0.12 24.95 -15.72
CA GLY A 12 0.40 23.92 -16.72
C GLY A 12 -0.35 22.61 -16.45
N VAL A 13 -0.72 22.34 -15.20
CA VAL A 13 -1.61 21.22 -14.85
C VAL A 13 -3.05 21.53 -15.23
N LEU A 14 -3.51 22.77 -14.98
CA LEU A 14 -4.86 23.20 -15.37
C LEU A 14 -5.09 23.07 -16.87
N GLU A 15 -4.18 23.57 -17.70
CA GLU A 15 -4.26 23.49 -19.17
C GLU A 15 -4.36 22.04 -19.66
N LYS A 16 -3.55 21.13 -19.08
CA LYS A 16 -3.59 19.70 -19.42
C LYS A 16 -4.92 19.05 -19.05
N LEU A 17 -5.51 19.45 -17.92
CA LEU A 17 -6.80 18.94 -17.48
C LEU A 17 -7.94 19.46 -18.36
N GLU A 18 -7.87 20.72 -18.80
CA GLU A 18 -8.83 21.29 -19.75
C GLU A 18 -8.76 20.62 -21.12
N ALA A 19 -7.55 20.43 -21.66
CA ALA A 19 -7.35 19.70 -22.91
C ALA A 19 -7.90 18.28 -22.84
N ARG A 20 -7.60 17.56 -21.75
CA ARG A 20 -8.12 16.21 -21.50
C ARG A 20 -9.64 16.19 -21.37
N ALA A 21 -10.23 17.18 -20.71
CA ALA A 21 -11.68 17.29 -20.59
C ALA A 21 -12.33 17.50 -21.96
N LEU A 22 -11.75 18.34 -22.81
CA LEU A 22 -12.20 18.60 -24.18
C LEU A 22 -12.12 17.33 -25.04
N GLU A 23 -11.00 16.61 -25.00
CA GLU A 23 -10.82 15.33 -25.70
C GLU A 23 -11.88 14.28 -25.31
N ASN A 24 -12.27 14.28 -24.03
CA ASN A 24 -13.29 13.37 -23.50
C ASN A 24 -14.73 13.89 -23.66
N GLY A 25 -14.95 15.06 -24.26
CA GLY A 25 -16.27 15.68 -24.41
C GLY A 25 -16.94 16.04 -23.09
N ARG A 26 -16.14 16.37 -22.06
CA ARG A 26 -16.58 16.66 -20.70
C ARG A 26 -16.25 18.09 -20.30
N SER A 27 -16.99 18.63 -19.34
CA SER A 27 -16.54 19.84 -18.64
C SER A 27 -15.35 19.51 -17.73
N LEU A 28 -14.52 20.51 -17.42
CA LEU A 28 -13.39 20.36 -16.49
C LEU A 28 -13.84 19.76 -15.14
N GLN A 29 -14.96 20.24 -14.60
CA GLN A 29 -15.53 19.72 -13.35
C GLN A 29 -15.95 18.25 -13.48
N ALA A 30 -16.55 17.85 -14.60
CA ALA A 30 -16.96 16.46 -14.83
C ALA A 30 -15.74 15.53 -14.98
N GLU A 31 -14.67 16.00 -15.63
CA GLU A 31 -13.42 15.24 -15.75
C GLU A 31 -12.71 15.12 -14.40
N LEU A 32 -12.62 16.20 -13.61
CA LEU A 32 -12.09 16.17 -12.25
C LEU A 32 -12.86 15.19 -11.36
N LYS A 33 -14.20 15.23 -11.42
CA LYS A 33 -15.05 14.28 -10.71
C LYS A 33 -14.72 12.84 -11.11
N HIS A 34 -14.63 12.58 -12.41
CA HIS A 34 -14.31 11.25 -12.91
C HIS A 34 -12.93 10.77 -12.43
N ILE A 35 -11.90 11.61 -12.52
CA ILE A 35 -10.56 11.30 -12.04
C ILE A 35 -10.57 10.95 -10.55
N LEU A 36 -11.25 11.76 -9.73
CA LEU A 36 -11.36 11.53 -8.28
C LEU A 36 -12.12 10.26 -7.96
N GLU A 37 -13.23 9.99 -8.64
CA GLU A 37 -14.01 8.76 -8.47
C GLU A 37 -13.22 7.53 -8.89
N THR A 38 -12.49 7.59 -10.00
CA THR A 38 -11.61 6.49 -10.45
C THR A 38 -10.45 6.28 -9.49
N ALA A 39 -9.81 7.34 -9.01
CA ALA A 39 -8.71 7.24 -8.03
C ALA A 39 -9.20 6.70 -6.68
N ALA A 40 -10.43 7.01 -6.28
CA ALA A 40 -11.05 6.51 -5.06
C ALA A 40 -11.58 5.06 -5.20
N SER A 41 -12.05 4.69 -6.40
CA SER A 41 -12.58 3.36 -6.72
C SER A 41 -11.49 2.36 -7.08
N ALA A 42 -10.32 2.83 -7.51
CA ALA A 42 -9.13 2.01 -7.55
C ALA A 42 -8.96 1.42 -6.14
N PRO A 43 -8.88 0.08 -6.01
CA PRO A 43 -8.63 -0.50 -4.71
C PRO A 43 -7.39 0.21 -4.17
N ARG A 44 -7.51 0.86 -3.00
CA ARG A 44 -6.30 1.21 -2.25
C ARG A 44 -5.55 -0.09 -2.21
N ARG A 45 -4.41 -0.16 -2.91
CA ARG A 45 -3.38 -1.13 -2.60
C ARG A 45 -2.92 -0.75 -1.19
N ILE A 46 -3.72 -1.11 -0.19
CA ILE A 46 -3.20 -1.80 0.97
C ILE A 46 -2.62 -3.03 0.29
N PRO A 47 -1.29 -3.09 0.09
CA PRO A 47 -0.72 -4.29 -0.46
C PRO A 47 -1.18 -5.40 0.47
N ASP A 48 -1.92 -6.37 -0.04
CA ASP A 48 -2.02 -7.64 0.64
C ASP A 48 -0.59 -8.19 0.61
N ASP A 49 0.12 -7.89 1.70
CA ASP A 49 1.57 -7.96 1.95
C ASP A 49 2.14 -9.38 1.81
N MET A 50 2.06 -9.98 0.63
CA MET A 50 2.68 -11.27 0.35
C MET A 50 3.81 -11.12 -0.64
N GLU A 51 3.59 -10.46 -1.78
CA GLU A 51 4.65 -10.31 -2.78
C GLU A 51 5.77 -9.38 -2.31
N ILE A 52 5.40 -8.31 -1.58
CA ILE A 52 6.37 -7.41 -0.93
C ILE A 52 7.08 -8.13 0.23
N ALA A 53 6.35 -8.89 1.04
CA ALA A 53 6.92 -9.65 2.15
C ALA A 53 7.89 -10.75 1.66
N ILE A 54 7.56 -11.45 0.58
CA ILE A 54 8.43 -12.42 -0.08
C ILE A 54 9.69 -11.73 -0.60
N LYS A 55 9.55 -10.61 -1.33
CA LYS A 55 10.71 -9.84 -1.84
C LYS A 55 11.61 -9.31 -0.71
N MET A 56 11.03 -8.86 0.40
CA MET A 56 11.80 -8.43 1.57
C MET A 56 12.51 -9.60 2.25
N ALA A 57 11.84 -10.75 2.39
CA ALA A 57 12.42 -11.95 2.97
C ALA A 57 13.56 -12.51 2.11
N GLU A 58 13.41 -12.49 0.78
CA GLU A 58 14.48 -12.86 -0.18
C GLU A 58 15.70 -11.96 0.01
N LYS A 59 15.52 -10.63 0.02
CA LYS A 59 16.60 -9.68 0.27
C LYS A 59 17.27 -9.89 1.62
N MET A 60 16.51 -10.25 2.64
CA MET A 60 17.04 -10.51 3.98
C MET A 60 17.86 -11.82 4.02
N GLN A 61 17.44 -12.86 3.31
CA GLN A 61 18.21 -14.10 3.15
C GLN A 61 19.54 -13.86 2.42
N GLU A 62 19.53 -13.05 1.36
CA GLU A 62 20.75 -12.63 0.65
C GLU A 62 21.71 -11.90 1.60
N GLN A 63 21.22 -10.94 2.38
CA GLN A 63 22.05 -10.18 3.33
C GLN A 63 22.67 -11.06 4.42
N ILE A 64 21.90 -12.00 4.96
CA ILE A 64 22.39 -12.97 5.96
C ILE A 64 23.45 -13.89 5.36
N ALA A 65 23.23 -14.39 4.14
CA ALA A 65 24.19 -15.26 3.47
C ALA A 65 25.51 -14.53 3.18
N ILE A 66 25.44 -13.27 2.72
CA ILE A 66 26.62 -12.41 2.52
C ILE A 66 27.38 -12.23 3.84
N HIS A 67 26.68 -11.92 4.94
CA HIS A 67 27.33 -11.73 6.25
C HIS A 67 27.88 -13.03 6.84
N ALA A 68 27.24 -14.17 6.56
CA ALA A 68 27.67 -15.49 7.03
C ALA A 68 28.76 -16.12 6.15
N GLY A 69 29.21 -15.44 5.08
CA GLY A 69 30.17 -15.99 4.11
C GLY A 69 29.64 -17.19 3.33
N GLN A 70 28.31 -17.32 3.24
CA GLN A 70 27.65 -18.42 2.55
C GLN A 70 27.40 -18.06 1.09
N ASP A 71 27.54 -19.07 0.23
CA ASP A 71 27.31 -18.94 -1.20
C ASP A 71 25.80 -18.75 -1.48
N ILE A 72 25.44 -17.54 -1.91
CA ILE A 72 24.07 -17.12 -2.23
C ILE A 72 23.39 -18.03 -3.27
N THR A 73 24.17 -18.73 -4.10
CA THR A 73 23.65 -19.65 -5.13
C THR A 73 23.04 -20.93 -4.55
N LYS A 74 23.29 -21.23 -3.26
CA LYS A 74 22.73 -22.39 -2.56
C LYS A 74 21.47 -22.06 -1.74
N LEU A 75 21.01 -20.80 -1.77
CA LEU A 75 19.79 -20.39 -1.08
C LEU A 75 18.58 -21.06 -1.74
N LYS A 76 17.84 -21.84 -0.95
CA LYS A 76 16.58 -22.43 -1.41
C LYS A 76 15.53 -21.31 -1.51
N PRO A 77 14.74 -21.26 -2.60
CA PRO A 77 13.68 -20.28 -2.73
C PRO A 77 12.67 -20.43 -1.59
N ILE A 78 12.06 -19.31 -1.21
CA ILE A 78 11.04 -19.31 -0.15
C ILE A 78 9.87 -20.19 -0.58
N ASP A 79 9.61 -21.22 0.21
CA ASP A 79 8.46 -22.10 0.04
C ASP A 79 7.18 -21.32 0.37
N ARG A 80 6.45 -20.96 -0.68
CA ARG A 80 5.25 -20.11 -0.61
C ARG A 80 4.16 -20.71 0.26
N GLU A 81 4.02 -22.04 0.25
CA GLU A 81 2.98 -22.73 1.01
C GLU A 81 3.27 -22.69 2.51
N LYS A 82 4.54 -22.92 2.89
CA LYS A 82 4.97 -22.77 4.28
C LYS A 82 4.88 -21.33 4.78
N ALA A 83 5.20 -20.35 3.94
CA ALA A 83 5.05 -18.93 4.28
C ALA A 83 3.58 -18.55 4.56
N LEU A 84 2.65 -19.04 3.73
CA LEU A 84 1.21 -18.89 3.95
C LEU A 84 0.75 -19.48 5.28
N MET A 85 1.20 -20.71 5.60
CA MET A 85 0.87 -21.35 6.87
C MET A 85 1.45 -20.60 8.09
N ALA A 86 2.68 -20.09 7.99
CA ALA A 86 3.30 -19.29 9.04
C ALA A 86 2.53 -17.97 9.28
N LEU A 87 2.10 -17.31 8.21
CA LEU A 87 1.33 -16.06 8.28
C LEU A 87 -0.06 -16.30 8.87
N ALA A 88 -0.71 -17.41 8.52
CA ALA A 88 -1.97 -17.83 9.15
C ALA A 88 -1.81 -18.09 10.65
N LYS A 89 -0.72 -18.77 11.06
CA LYS A 89 -0.39 -18.97 12.48
C LYS A 89 -0.12 -17.65 13.20
N LEU A 90 0.63 -16.73 12.60
CA LEU A 90 0.89 -15.40 13.17
C LEU A 90 -0.41 -14.58 13.32
N LYS A 91 -1.31 -14.62 12.33
CA LYS A 91 -2.62 -13.98 12.42
C LYS A 91 -3.48 -14.58 13.54
N ALA A 92 -3.42 -15.89 13.73
CA ALA A 92 -4.12 -16.56 14.83
C ALA A 92 -3.53 -16.18 16.20
N LEU A 93 -2.20 -16.12 16.31
CA LEU A 93 -1.50 -15.70 17.53
C LEU A 93 -1.74 -14.21 17.87
N LYS A 94 -1.84 -13.35 16.85
CA LYS A 94 -2.19 -11.92 17.02
C LYS A 94 -3.59 -11.73 17.61
N LYS A 95 -4.51 -12.68 17.39
CA LYS A 95 -5.84 -12.66 18.04
C LYS A 95 -5.79 -13.07 19.53
N LEU A 96 -4.72 -13.76 19.96
CA LEU A 96 -4.55 -14.30 21.31
C LEU A 96 -3.63 -13.43 22.20
N SER A 97 -2.68 -12.70 21.61
CA SER A 97 -1.75 -11.82 22.33
C SER A 97 -2.41 -10.48 22.66
N LEU A 98 -2.74 -10.30 23.94
CA LEU A 98 -3.22 -9.10 24.64
C LEU A 98 -2.86 -7.75 23.96
N GLY A 99 -3.91 -6.98 23.63
CA GLY A 99 -3.83 -5.62 23.10
C GLY A 99 -4.15 -5.55 21.61
N GLY A 100 -5.40 -5.82 21.23
CA GLY A 100 -5.87 -5.84 19.83
C GLY A 100 -5.82 -4.50 19.08
N MET A 101 -5.08 -3.51 19.60
CA MET A 101 -4.98 -2.16 19.06
C MET A 101 -3.50 -1.78 19.01
N SER A 102 -2.97 -1.57 17.81
CA SER A 102 -1.61 -1.09 17.62
C SER A 102 -1.42 0.29 18.25
N ILE A 103 -0.19 0.65 18.59
CA ILE A 103 0.18 1.99 19.10
C ILE A 103 -0.34 3.12 18.19
N ARG A 104 -0.42 2.88 16.87
CA ARG A 104 -1.02 3.83 15.91
C ARG A 104 -2.54 3.96 16.06
N GLU A 105 -3.23 2.85 16.28
CA GLU A 105 -4.69 2.83 16.49
C GLU A 105 -5.04 3.46 17.85
N MET A 106 -4.25 3.20 18.91
CA MET A 106 -4.43 3.85 20.21
C MET A 106 -4.25 5.37 20.17
N ARG A 107 -3.27 5.88 19.40
CA ARG A 107 -3.08 7.33 19.19
C ARG A 107 -4.24 7.97 18.40
N LYS A 108 -4.81 7.25 17.43
CA LYS A 108 -5.99 7.72 16.68
C LYS A 108 -7.24 7.76 17.54
N GLU A 109 -7.40 6.82 18.47
CA GLU A 109 -8.51 6.81 19.43
C GLU A 109 -8.30 7.73 20.65
N GLY A 110 -7.20 8.48 20.72
CA GLY A 110 -6.94 9.42 21.81
C GLY A 110 -6.75 8.78 23.18
N ARG A 111 -6.51 7.46 23.25
CA ARG A 111 -6.21 6.78 24.52
C ARG A 111 -4.77 7.09 24.91
N ARG A 112 -4.58 7.57 26.14
CA ARG A 112 -3.24 7.79 26.71
C ARG A 112 -2.70 6.47 27.27
N PHE A 113 -1.42 6.23 27.02
CA PHE A 113 -0.64 5.15 27.64
C PHE A 113 -0.54 5.36 29.14
#